data_AF-A0ABD6P008-F1
#
_entry.id   AF-A0ABD6P008-F1
#
_cell.length_a   1.000
_cell.length_b   1.000
_cell.length_c   1.000
_cell.angle_alpha   90.00
_cell.angle_beta   90.00
_cell.angle_gamma   90.00
#
_symmetry.space_group_name_H-M   'P 1'
#
loop_
_entity.id
_entity.type
_entity.pdbx_description
1 polymer ?
#
loop_
_entity_poly.entity_id
_entity_poly.type
_entity_poly.pdbx_seq_one_letter_code
_entity_poly.pdbx_strand_id
1 'polypeptide(L)'
;MAGEKYLGYRGDDANTPWGKFFKPEMAPLPTHVVEALQHGPQGEMALLAFDDAASVADEGYQQTENGYGVLADGGYHVSVRTDMPGVTPAMWSWWFGWHGSDSRRYKLWHPRAHLSAAWKDGKDDLGYLGRWSMISEYIGSSPLNGAIQFVAPQELGCPPDGDGAVAVCARLGAGDAPVDVGWFIHHVRSTPGGAEMRSRFWMGGAHVAVRKAPGIASRAVRPIAARILGAPESTARNLLVHCAQEMNHLASFLPELYAAFGDG
;
A
#
# COMPACT_ATOMS: atom_id res chain seq x y z
N MET A 1 15.02 10.57 20.27
CA MET A 1 15.95 10.67 19.12
C MET A 1 15.61 9.50 18.22
N ALA A 2 14.92 9.74 17.10
CA ALA A 2 14.70 8.67 16.13
C ALA A 2 16.08 8.26 15.59
N GLY A 3 16.42 6.98 15.69
CA GLY A 3 17.68 6.45 15.17
C GLY A 3 17.83 6.73 13.67
N GLU A 4 19.06 6.65 13.17
CA GLU A 4 19.34 6.70 11.74
C GLU A 4 18.48 5.66 11.00
N LYS A 5 17.80 6.08 9.92
CA LYS A 5 17.02 5.18 9.04
C LYS A 5 17.95 4.47 8.07
N TYR A 6 17.74 3.19 7.85
CA TYR A 6 18.58 2.35 6.99
C TYR A 6 17.79 1.21 6.35
N LEU A 7 18.27 0.75 5.20
CA LEU A 7 17.71 -0.38 4.46
C LEU A 7 18.16 -1.72 5.03
N GLY A 8 17.27 -2.72 4.94
CA GLY A 8 17.53 -4.08 5.36
C GLY A 8 17.79 -4.25 6.86
N TYR A 9 18.22 -5.46 7.23
CA TYR A 9 18.67 -5.81 8.57
C TYR A 9 20.17 -5.58 8.72
N ARG A 10 20.59 -4.99 9.85
CA ARG A 10 22.00 -4.84 10.25
C ARG A 10 22.19 -5.22 11.72
N GLY A 11 23.42 -5.58 12.09
CA GLY A 11 23.76 -5.88 13.49
C GLY A 11 22.87 -6.99 14.08
N ASP A 12 22.12 -6.64 15.12
CA ASP A 12 21.23 -7.53 15.87
C ASP A 12 19.76 -7.47 15.42
N ASP A 13 19.43 -6.84 14.29
CA ASP A 13 18.05 -6.78 13.78
C ASP A 13 17.41 -8.18 13.61
N ALA A 14 18.23 -9.15 13.22
CA ALA A 14 17.81 -10.54 13.06
C ALA A 14 17.61 -11.28 14.40
N ASN A 15 18.05 -10.72 15.53
CA ASN A 15 17.92 -11.32 16.87
C ASN A 15 16.51 -11.07 17.44
N THR A 16 15.50 -11.46 16.67
CA THR A 16 14.08 -11.42 17.03
C THR A 16 13.45 -12.76 16.68
N PRO A 17 12.32 -13.15 17.33
CA PRO A 17 11.65 -14.41 17.01
C PRO A 17 11.28 -14.55 15.53
N TRP A 18 10.94 -13.45 14.85
CA TRP A 18 10.59 -13.41 13.43
C TRP A 18 11.78 -13.10 12.51
N GLY A 19 12.99 -12.91 13.05
CA GLY A 19 14.16 -12.47 12.26
C GLY A 19 14.51 -13.42 11.11
N LYS A 20 14.24 -14.72 11.28
CA LYS A 20 14.42 -15.76 10.25
C LYS A 20 13.58 -15.53 8.97
N PHE A 21 12.53 -14.72 9.04
CA PHE A 21 11.67 -14.42 7.89
C PHE A 21 12.23 -13.30 6.99
N PHE A 22 13.29 -12.60 7.41
CA PHE A 22 13.92 -11.58 6.57
C PHE A 22 14.65 -12.24 5.40
N LYS A 23 14.16 -12.02 4.19
CA LYS A 23 14.73 -12.53 2.94
C LYS A 23 15.17 -11.34 2.07
N PRO A 24 16.47 -11.02 1.98
CA PRO A 24 16.91 -9.83 1.23
C PRO A 24 16.69 -9.94 -0.28
N GLU A 25 16.68 -11.16 -0.81
CA GLU A 25 16.43 -11.45 -2.22
C GLU A 25 14.92 -11.56 -2.48
N MET A 26 14.43 -10.74 -3.42
CA MET A 26 13.04 -10.73 -3.84
C MET A 26 12.89 -11.52 -5.15
N ALA A 27 11.75 -12.19 -5.33
CA ALA A 27 11.42 -12.83 -6.59
C ALA A 27 11.32 -11.79 -7.73
N PRO A 28 11.46 -12.23 -9.00
CA PRO A 28 11.11 -11.40 -10.14
C PRO A 28 9.66 -10.88 -10.06
N LEU A 29 9.38 -9.77 -10.76
CA LEU A 29 8.00 -9.29 -10.91
C LEU A 29 7.13 -10.37 -11.58
N PRO A 30 5.87 -10.53 -11.16
CA PRO A 30 4.93 -11.41 -11.86
C PRO A 30 4.75 -10.99 -13.31
N THR A 31 4.52 -11.97 -14.20
CA THR A 31 4.44 -11.75 -15.65
C THR A 31 3.41 -10.68 -16.02
N HIS A 32 2.21 -10.69 -15.42
CA HIS A 32 1.16 -9.70 -15.72
C HIS A 32 1.55 -8.27 -15.34
N VAL A 33 2.46 -8.10 -14.37
CA VAL A 33 3.01 -6.80 -13.99
C VAL A 33 4.06 -6.34 -15.01
N VAL A 34 4.90 -7.27 -15.47
CA VAL A 34 5.89 -6.98 -16.54
C VAL A 34 5.19 -6.57 -17.83
N GLU A 35 4.12 -7.27 -18.21
CA GLU A 35 3.29 -6.94 -19.37
C GLU A 35 2.62 -5.56 -19.21
N ALA A 36 2.06 -5.26 -18.04
CA ALA A 36 1.48 -3.93 -17.76
C ALA A 36 2.53 -2.80 -17.88
N LEU A 37 3.77 -3.04 -17.44
CA LEU A 37 4.87 -2.08 -17.60
C LEU A 37 5.28 -1.90 -19.07
N GLN A 38 5.22 -2.97 -19.88
CA GLN A 38 5.52 -2.94 -21.31
C GLN A 38 4.42 -2.24 -22.13
N HIS A 39 3.15 -2.37 -21.72
CA HIS A 39 2.04 -1.63 -22.32
C HIS A 39 2.13 -0.11 -22.07
N GLY A 40 2.76 0.30 -20.96
CA GLY A 40 2.92 1.70 -20.62
C GLY A 40 1.64 2.34 -20.04
N PRO A 41 1.61 3.68 -19.90
CA PRO A 41 0.49 4.39 -19.30
C PRO A 41 -0.79 4.22 -20.12
N GLN A 42 -1.89 3.94 -19.43
CA GLN A 42 -3.23 3.82 -20.00
C GLN A 42 -3.95 5.17 -20.00
N GLY A 43 -4.88 5.35 -20.95
CA GLY A 43 -5.75 6.52 -20.98
C GLY A 43 -6.75 6.52 -19.81
N GLU A 44 -7.10 7.70 -19.31
CA GLU A 44 -7.97 7.88 -18.12
C GLU A 44 -9.27 7.07 -18.15
N MET A 45 -9.94 7.00 -19.30
CA MET A 45 -11.21 6.23 -19.44
C MET A 45 -11.05 4.71 -19.25
N ALA A 46 -9.82 4.19 -19.31
CA ALA A 46 -9.54 2.78 -19.02
C ALA A 46 -9.25 2.52 -17.53
N LEU A 47 -9.06 3.57 -16.73
CA LEU A 47 -8.70 3.49 -15.31
C LEU A 47 -9.98 3.52 -14.45
N LEU A 48 -9.94 2.87 -13.29
CA LEU A 48 -11.08 2.86 -12.38
C LEU A 48 -11.23 4.26 -11.74
N ALA A 49 -12.38 4.90 -11.95
CA ALA A 49 -12.69 6.18 -11.31
C ALA A 49 -12.85 6.01 -9.79
N PHE A 50 -12.53 7.05 -9.01
CA PHE A 50 -12.63 6.99 -7.55
C PHE A 50 -14.08 6.87 -7.07
N ASP A 51 -15.05 7.48 -7.77
CA ASP A 51 -16.47 7.36 -7.44
C ASP A 51 -16.98 5.90 -7.56
N ASP A 52 -16.29 5.09 -8.37
CA ASP A 52 -16.55 3.66 -8.58
C ASP A 52 -15.59 2.77 -7.78
N ALA A 53 -14.83 3.32 -6.82
CA ALA A 53 -13.77 2.60 -6.11
C ALA A 53 -14.24 1.27 -5.50
N ALA A 54 -15.48 1.24 -4.97
CA ALA A 54 -16.09 0.06 -4.38
C ALA A 54 -16.23 -1.14 -5.33
N SER A 55 -16.30 -0.90 -6.65
CA SER A 55 -16.40 -1.96 -7.67
C SER A 55 -15.17 -2.87 -7.71
N VAL A 56 -14.08 -2.52 -7.01
CA VAL A 56 -12.96 -3.44 -6.75
C VAL A 56 -13.38 -4.70 -5.97
N ALA A 57 -14.53 -4.65 -5.28
CA ALA A 57 -15.11 -5.81 -4.62
C ALA A 57 -15.98 -6.68 -5.55
N ASP A 58 -16.38 -6.17 -6.72
CA ASP A 58 -17.27 -6.89 -7.63
C ASP A 58 -16.60 -8.15 -8.22
N GLU A 59 -17.45 -9.09 -8.67
CA GLU A 59 -17.01 -10.27 -9.41
C GLU A 59 -16.27 -9.88 -10.69
N GLY A 60 -15.32 -10.72 -11.09
CA GLY A 60 -14.50 -10.48 -12.28
C GLY A 60 -13.37 -9.46 -12.05
N TYR A 61 -12.97 -8.79 -13.13
CA TYR A 61 -11.79 -7.91 -13.19
C TYR A 61 -12.14 -6.60 -13.90
N GLN A 62 -11.48 -5.49 -13.52
CA GLN A 62 -11.65 -4.23 -14.26
C GLN A 62 -10.90 -4.28 -15.59
N GLN A 63 -11.29 -3.37 -16.50
CA GLN A 63 -10.59 -3.15 -17.78
C GLN A 63 -9.08 -2.99 -17.59
N THR A 64 -8.64 -2.18 -16.62
CA THR A 64 -7.23 -2.08 -16.20
C THR A 64 -7.05 -2.76 -14.84
N GLU A 65 -6.97 -4.08 -14.81
CA GLU A 65 -6.67 -4.82 -13.57
C GLU A 65 -5.20 -4.66 -13.15
N ASN A 66 -4.30 -4.48 -14.13
CA ASN A 66 -2.88 -4.25 -13.96
C ASN A 66 -2.42 -3.12 -14.89
N GLY A 67 -1.97 -2.00 -14.35
CA GLY A 67 -1.56 -0.85 -15.13
C GLY A 67 -1.59 0.46 -14.34
N TYR A 68 -1.26 1.54 -15.01
CA TYR A 68 -1.22 2.87 -14.43
C TYR A 68 -1.52 3.91 -15.50
N GLY A 69 -1.88 5.12 -15.10
CA GLY A 69 -2.08 6.23 -16.02
C GLY A 69 -2.21 7.58 -15.29
N VAL A 70 -2.08 8.65 -16.05
CA VAL A 70 -2.19 10.04 -15.56
C VAL A 70 -3.59 10.55 -15.91
N LEU A 71 -4.22 11.22 -14.94
CA LEU A 71 -5.58 11.76 -15.05
C LEU A 71 -5.54 13.22 -15.58
N ALA A 72 -6.64 13.69 -16.16
CA ALA A 72 -6.75 15.03 -16.72
C ALA A 72 -6.47 16.16 -15.70
N ASP A 73 -6.71 15.92 -14.42
CA ASP A 73 -6.46 16.88 -13.34
C ASP A 73 -4.99 16.89 -12.82
N GLY A 74 -4.13 16.06 -13.43
CA GLY A 74 -2.72 15.89 -13.07
C GLY A 74 -2.48 14.87 -11.96
N GLY A 75 -3.54 14.21 -11.46
CA GLY A 75 -3.42 13.02 -10.63
C GLY A 75 -2.97 11.80 -11.43
N TYR A 76 -2.85 10.66 -10.77
CA TYR A 76 -2.57 9.38 -11.39
C TYR A 76 -3.28 8.24 -10.67
N HIS A 77 -3.55 7.18 -11.42
CA HIS A 77 -4.14 5.96 -10.90
C HIS A 77 -3.20 4.78 -11.14
N VAL A 78 -3.16 3.85 -10.18
CA VAL A 78 -2.41 2.59 -10.27
C VAL A 78 -3.33 1.44 -9.89
N SER A 79 -3.31 0.40 -10.71
CA SER A 79 -3.99 -0.87 -10.50
C SER A 79 -2.98 -2.00 -10.57
N VAL A 80 -2.98 -2.89 -9.58
CA VAL A 80 -2.16 -4.11 -9.63
C VAL A 80 -2.84 -5.24 -8.88
N ARG A 81 -2.83 -6.42 -9.49
CA ARG A 81 -3.25 -7.68 -8.89
C ARG A 81 -2.02 -8.43 -8.37
N THR A 82 -2.16 -9.06 -7.21
CA THR A 82 -1.17 -9.99 -6.65
C THR A 82 -1.84 -11.33 -6.37
N ASP A 83 -1.29 -12.40 -6.95
CA ASP A 83 -1.76 -13.76 -6.71
C ASP A 83 -1.05 -14.32 -5.48
N MET A 84 -1.78 -14.88 -4.51
CA MET A 84 -1.26 -15.23 -3.19
C MET A 84 -1.64 -16.66 -2.79
N PRO A 85 -0.94 -17.68 -3.30
CA PRO A 85 -1.21 -19.08 -2.97
C PRO A 85 -1.08 -19.36 -1.47
N GLY A 86 -2.01 -20.11 -0.90
CA GLY A 86 -2.03 -20.49 0.52
C GLY A 86 -2.30 -19.36 1.51
N VAL A 87 -2.49 -18.12 1.03
CA VAL A 87 -2.85 -16.97 1.87
C VAL A 87 -4.37 -16.88 2.04
N THR A 88 -4.82 -16.46 3.22
CA THR A 88 -6.23 -16.13 3.48
C THR A 88 -6.41 -14.63 3.72
N PRO A 89 -7.62 -14.06 3.51
CA PRO A 89 -7.91 -12.66 3.84
C PRO A 89 -7.57 -12.29 5.30
N ALA A 90 -7.82 -13.19 6.25
CA ALA A 90 -7.52 -12.97 7.67
C ALA A 90 -6.03 -12.76 7.95
N MET A 91 -5.13 -13.44 7.21
CA MET A 91 -3.68 -13.25 7.36
C MET A 91 -3.25 -11.82 7.02
N TRP A 92 -3.90 -11.20 6.02
CA TRP A 92 -3.61 -9.81 5.65
C TRP A 92 -4.14 -8.80 6.66
N SER A 93 -5.36 -9.01 7.17
CA SER A 93 -5.90 -8.20 8.27
C SER A 93 -4.96 -8.21 9.49
N TRP A 94 -4.51 -9.41 9.89
CA TRP A 94 -3.52 -9.57 10.97
C TRP A 94 -2.22 -8.83 10.67
N TRP A 95 -1.66 -9.03 9.46
CA TRP A 95 -0.39 -8.43 9.08
C TRP A 95 -0.41 -6.91 9.26
N PHE A 96 -1.43 -6.22 8.73
CA PHE A 96 -1.58 -4.76 8.83
C PHE A 96 -1.68 -4.26 10.27
N GLY A 97 -2.21 -5.06 11.19
CA GLY A 97 -2.17 -4.77 12.62
C GLY A 97 -0.80 -5.03 13.27
N TRP A 98 -0.14 -6.13 12.90
CA TRP A 98 1.05 -6.65 13.55
C TRP A 98 2.35 -5.92 13.17
N HIS A 99 2.51 -5.50 11.91
CA HIS A 99 3.77 -4.96 11.43
C HIS A 99 4.04 -3.51 11.86
N GLY A 100 3.00 -2.74 12.19
CA GLY A 100 3.08 -1.27 12.27
C GLY A 100 3.81 -0.70 13.48
N SER A 101 4.13 -1.52 14.48
CA SER A 101 4.77 -1.12 15.74
C SER A 101 6.28 -1.39 15.82
N ASP A 102 6.84 -2.17 14.88
CA ASP A 102 8.28 -2.48 14.86
C ASP A 102 8.83 -2.35 13.42
N SER A 103 9.78 -1.44 13.24
CA SER A 103 10.41 -1.19 11.94
C SER A 103 11.10 -2.42 11.35
N ARG A 104 11.56 -3.37 12.16
CA ARG A 104 12.12 -4.64 11.68
C ARG A 104 11.03 -5.51 11.04
N ARG A 105 9.82 -5.55 11.61
CA ARG A 105 8.67 -6.21 10.98
C ARG A 105 8.33 -5.57 9.64
N TYR A 106 8.26 -4.24 9.59
CA TYR A 106 7.99 -3.52 8.33
C TYR A 106 9.00 -3.84 7.22
N LYS A 107 10.27 -4.02 7.57
CA LYS A 107 11.35 -4.40 6.64
C LYS A 107 11.23 -5.82 6.07
N LEU A 108 10.52 -6.74 6.74
CA LEU A 108 10.24 -8.06 6.18
C LEU A 108 9.46 -7.95 4.86
N TRP A 109 8.57 -6.96 4.77
CA TRP A 109 7.65 -6.79 3.65
C TRP A 109 8.37 -6.36 2.36
N HIS A 110 9.28 -5.41 2.48
CA HIS A 110 10.07 -4.94 1.35
C HIS A 110 11.52 -4.64 1.78
N PRO A 111 12.44 -5.61 1.66
CA PRO A 111 13.81 -5.52 2.20
C PRO A 111 14.67 -4.43 1.53
N ARG A 112 14.24 -3.94 0.37
CA ARG A 112 14.96 -2.98 -0.48
C ARG A 112 14.38 -1.57 -0.47
N ALA A 113 13.25 -1.34 0.23
CA ALA A 113 12.57 -0.05 0.21
C ALA A 113 12.12 0.44 1.59
N HIS A 114 11.67 -0.46 2.47
CA HIS A 114 11.14 -0.07 3.77
C HIS A 114 12.24 0.29 4.76
N LEU A 115 12.13 1.45 5.40
CA LEU A 115 13.11 1.94 6.37
C LEU A 115 12.58 1.91 7.80
N SER A 116 11.36 2.42 8.00
CA SER A 116 10.72 2.47 9.31
C SER A 116 9.22 2.57 9.21
N ALA A 117 8.53 1.98 10.19
CA ALA A 117 7.12 2.21 10.47
C ALA A 117 6.92 2.37 11.98
N ALA A 118 6.00 3.24 12.36
CA ALA A 118 5.53 3.39 13.73
C ALA A 118 4.08 3.89 13.73
N TRP A 119 3.27 3.39 14.65
CA TRP A 119 1.95 3.95 14.89
C TRP A 119 2.05 5.35 15.49
N LYS A 120 1.26 6.29 14.95
CA LYS A 120 1.22 7.68 15.43
C LYS A 120 0.77 7.80 16.89
N ASP A 121 -0.07 6.88 17.35
CA ASP A 121 -0.53 6.80 18.74
C ASP A 121 0.51 6.17 19.69
N GLY A 122 1.59 5.60 19.16
CA GLY A 122 2.66 4.96 19.91
C GLY A 122 2.30 3.64 20.58
N LYS A 123 1.12 3.07 20.30
CA LYS A 123 0.66 1.82 20.91
C LYS A 123 1.10 0.59 20.10
N ASP A 124 1.25 -0.55 20.76
CA ASP A 124 1.62 -1.86 20.16
C ASP A 124 0.46 -2.87 20.25
N ASP A 125 -0.77 -2.38 20.34
CA ASP A 125 -1.96 -3.23 20.21
C ASP A 125 -2.15 -3.70 18.76
N LEU A 126 -2.63 -4.93 18.60
CA LEU A 126 -3.02 -5.45 17.29
C LEU A 126 -4.23 -4.70 16.75
N GLY A 127 -4.21 -4.44 15.45
CA GLY A 127 -5.26 -3.74 14.72
C GLY A 127 -4.78 -2.41 14.16
N TYR A 128 -5.35 -2.05 13.01
CA TYR A 128 -4.92 -0.89 12.22
C TYR A 128 -6.06 0.12 11.96
N LEU A 129 -7.33 -0.30 12.03
CA LEU A 129 -8.47 0.55 11.70
C LEU A 129 -8.53 1.81 12.58
N GLY A 130 -8.68 2.97 11.93
CA GLY A 130 -8.67 4.28 12.58
C GLY A 130 -7.28 4.78 12.99
N ARG A 131 -6.23 3.97 12.80
CA ARG A 131 -4.85 4.31 13.18
C ARG A 131 -4.07 4.89 12.01
N TRP A 132 -3.00 5.57 12.37
CA TRP A 132 -2.09 6.19 11.40
C TRP A 132 -0.74 5.52 11.46
N SER A 133 -0.33 4.88 10.38
CA SER A 133 1.04 4.37 10.23
C SER A 133 1.93 5.49 9.68
N MET A 134 2.93 5.88 10.47
CA MET A 134 3.94 6.85 10.09
C MET A 134 5.14 6.09 9.52
N ILE A 135 5.29 6.14 8.20
CA ILE A 135 6.26 5.32 7.48
C ILE A 135 7.38 6.15 6.87
N SER A 136 8.50 5.48 6.59
CA SER A 136 9.55 6.01 5.75
C SER A 136 10.09 4.92 4.86
N GLU A 137 10.16 5.20 3.58
CA GLU A 137 10.48 4.22 2.56
C GLU A 137 10.93 4.86 1.27
N TYR A 138 11.36 4.03 0.33
CA TYR A 138 11.63 4.41 -1.04
C TYR A 138 10.52 3.95 -1.99
N ILE A 139 10.08 4.86 -2.86
CA ILE A 139 9.30 4.50 -4.06
C ILE A 139 10.18 4.81 -5.27
N GLY A 140 10.65 3.76 -5.94
CA GLY A 140 11.78 3.89 -6.86
C GLY A 140 13.03 4.39 -6.12
N SER A 141 13.67 5.45 -6.64
CA SER A 141 14.84 6.07 -6.00
C SER A 141 14.49 7.23 -5.06
N SER A 142 13.20 7.50 -4.85
CA SER A 142 12.73 8.67 -4.10
C SER A 142 12.38 8.28 -2.66
N PRO A 143 13.07 8.84 -1.64
CA PRO A 143 12.66 8.64 -0.26
C PRO A 143 11.39 9.45 0.03
N LEU A 144 10.48 8.87 0.81
CA LEU A 144 9.26 9.53 1.27
C LEU A 144 9.02 9.28 2.76
N ASN A 145 8.38 10.25 3.41
CA ASN A 145 7.78 10.07 4.74
C ASN A 145 6.26 10.12 4.59
N GLY A 146 5.59 9.01 4.85
CA GLY A 146 4.16 8.85 4.65
C GLY A 146 3.38 8.84 5.95
N ALA A 147 2.15 9.32 5.90
CA ALA A 147 1.11 9.09 6.90
C ALA A 147 -0.03 8.31 6.23
N ILE A 148 -0.13 7.02 6.55
CA ILE A 148 -1.19 6.13 6.07
C ILE A 148 -2.28 6.10 7.12
N GLN A 149 -3.47 6.62 6.82
CA GLN A 149 -4.58 6.73 7.75
C GLN A 149 -5.63 5.68 7.39
N PHE A 150 -5.68 4.60 8.15
CA PHE A 150 -6.58 3.50 7.85
C PHE A 150 -8.01 3.82 8.25
N VAL A 151 -8.94 3.48 7.36
CA VAL A 151 -10.37 3.72 7.50
C VAL A 151 -11.15 2.44 7.30
N ALA A 152 -12.41 2.42 7.75
CA ALA A 152 -13.27 1.27 7.52
C ALA A 152 -13.61 1.14 6.01
N PRO A 153 -13.78 -0.08 5.48
CA PRO A 153 -14.14 -0.32 4.07
C PRO A 153 -15.31 0.54 3.57
N GLN A 154 -16.31 0.74 4.42
CA GLN A 154 -17.55 1.45 4.12
C GLN A 154 -17.32 2.94 3.84
N GLU A 155 -16.22 3.53 4.31
CA GLU A 155 -15.87 4.93 3.98
C GLU A 155 -15.54 5.13 2.50
N LEU A 156 -15.13 4.05 1.81
CA LEU A 156 -14.91 4.04 0.35
C LEU A 156 -16.00 3.24 -0.39
N GLY A 157 -17.12 2.96 0.26
CA GLY A 157 -18.26 2.25 -0.31
C GLY A 157 -18.05 0.73 -0.47
N CYS A 158 -16.92 0.17 -0.02
CA CYS A 158 -16.70 -1.27 -0.07
C CYS A 158 -17.66 -2.02 0.88
N PRO A 159 -17.99 -3.30 0.56
CA PRO A 159 -18.75 -4.15 1.47
C PRO A 159 -18.00 -4.36 2.80
N PRO A 160 -18.71 -4.71 3.89
CA PRO A 160 -18.06 -5.11 5.12
C PRO A 160 -17.15 -6.34 4.92
N ASP A 161 -16.06 -6.38 5.68
CA ASP A 161 -15.15 -7.52 5.71
C ASP A 161 -15.86 -8.81 6.15
N GLY A 162 -15.37 -9.95 5.66
CA GLY A 162 -15.80 -11.28 6.06
C GLY A 162 -14.73 -12.34 5.78
N ASP A 163 -15.05 -13.60 6.08
CA ASP A 163 -14.08 -14.71 5.99
C ASP A 163 -13.48 -14.87 4.57
N GLY A 164 -14.27 -14.56 3.55
CA GLY A 164 -13.89 -14.69 2.14
C GLY A 164 -13.27 -13.43 1.52
N ALA A 165 -13.35 -12.27 2.17
CA ALA A 165 -12.82 -11.04 1.63
C ALA A 165 -12.59 -9.95 2.69
N VAL A 166 -11.49 -9.21 2.58
CA VAL A 166 -11.22 -8.01 3.38
C VAL A 166 -10.78 -6.85 2.50
N ALA A 167 -11.11 -5.62 2.87
CA ALA A 167 -10.65 -4.41 2.21
C ALA A 167 -9.80 -3.55 3.15
N VAL A 168 -8.50 -3.45 2.87
CA VAL A 168 -7.64 -2.49 3.57
C VAL A 168 -7.72 -1.16 2.85
N CYS A 169 -8.38 -0.19 3.47
CA CYS A 169 -8.63 1.13 2.92
C CYS A 169 -7.85 2.19 3.69
N ALA A 170 -7.24 3.15 2.99
CA ALA A 170 -6.56 4.24 3.68
C ALA A 170 -6.50 5.55 2.89
N ARG A 171 -6.51 6.65 3.64
CA ARG A 171 -6.09 7.97 3.16
C ARG A 171 -4.57 8.07 3.23
N LEU A 172 -3.94 8.44 2.12
CA LEU A 172 -2.50 8.66 2.02
C LEU A 172 -2.16 10.15 2.13
N GLY A 173 -1.11 10.47 2.88
CA GLY A 173 -0.62 11.84 3.00
C GLY A 173 0.84 11.95 3.40
N ALA A 174 1.34 13.19 3.42
CA ALA A 174 2.70 13.49 3.85
C ALA A 174 2.82 13.32 5.37
N GLY A 175 3.91 12.68 5.83
CA GLY A 175 4.19 12.52 7.25
C GLY A 175 4.72 13.80 7.91
N ASP A 176 5.33 14.68 7.13
CA ASP A 176 6.02 15.91 7.55
C ASP A 176 5.25 17.21 7.25
N ALA A 177 4.14 17.11 6.50
CA ALA A 177 3.27 18.23 6.18
C ALA A 177 1.80 17.87 6.40
N PRO A 178 0.91 18.82 6.74
CA PRO A 178 -0.51 18.56 6.97
C PRO A 178 -1.30 18.40 5.65
N VAL A 179 -0.76 17.65 4.69
CA VAL A 179 -1.32 17.49 3.35
C VAL A 179 -1.57 16.01 3.08
N ASP A 180 -2.80 15.71 2.67
CA ASP A 180 -3.16 14.41 2.12
C ASP A 180 -3.15 14.45 0.61
N VAL A 181 -2.77 13.35 -0.01
CA VAL A 181 -2.40 13.29 -1.43
C VAL A 181 -3.06 12.15 -2.20
N GLY A 182 -3.69 11.19 -1.53
CA GLY A 182 -4.36 10.11 -2.26
C GLY A 182 -5.13 9.14 -1.37
N TRP A 183 -5.64 8.09 -2.00
CA TRP A 183 -6.35 6.99 -1.36
C TRP A 183 -5.84 5.67 -1.92
N PHE A 184 -5.94 4.60 -1.14
CA PHE A 184 -5.84 3.26 -1.68
C PHE A 184 -6.92 2.32 -1.15
N ILE A 185 -7.16 1.27 -1.94
CA ILE A 185 -7.83 0.04 -1.51
C ILE A 185 -6.93 -1.14 -1.86
N HIS A 186 -6.68 -2.01 -0.89
CA HIS A 186 -6.22 -3.38 -1.12
C HIS A 186 -7.38 -4.32 -0.81
N HIS A 187 -8.08 -4.76 -1.85
CA HIS A 187 -9.17 -5.72 -1.71
C HIS A 187 -8.61 -7.14 -1.85
N VAL A 188 -8.62 -7.91 -0.77
CA VAL A 188 -8.13 -9.29 -0.71
C VAL A 188 -9.34 -10.22 -0.73
N ARG A 189 -9.47 -11.06 -1.75
CA ARG A 189 -10.55 -12.06 -1.84
C ARG A 189 -9.99 -13.47 -1.98
N SER A 190 -10.69 -14.43 -1.38
CA SER A 190 -10.33 -15.84 -1.44
C SER A 190 -10.47 -16.38 -2.87
N THR A 191 -9.57 -17.30 -3.21
CA THR A 191 -9.60 -18.12 -4.43
C THR A 191 -9.50 -19.60 -4.01
N PRO A 192 -9.77 -20.57 -4.92
CA PRO A 192 -9.63 -21.99 -4.56
C PRO A 192 -8.24 -22.40 -4.04
N GLY A 193 -7.19 -21.66 -4.40
CA GLY A 193 -5.79 -21.96 -4.03
C GLY A 193 -5.18 -21.02 -2.98
N GLY A 194 -5.93 -20.08 -2.42
CA GLY A 194 -5.42 -19.05 -1.50
C GLY A 194 -6.24 -17.78 -1.60
N ALA A 195 -5.60 -16.67 -1.94
CA ALA A 195 -6.26 -15.39 -2.16
C ALA A 195 -5.63 -14.64 -3.34
N GLU A 196 -6.32 -13.62 -3.82
CA GLU A 196 -5.73 -12.57 -4.65
C GLU A 196 -5.98 -11.21 -4.00
N MET A 197 -5.04 -10.29 -4.17
CA MET A 197 -5.17 -8.90 -3.75
C MET A 197 -5.29 -8.02 -4.99
N ARG A 198 -6.27 -7.13 -4.98
CA ARG A 198 -6.52 -6.12 -6.00
C ARG A 198 -6.27 -4.75 -5.39
N SER A 199 -5.14 -4.17 -5.75
CA SER A 199 -4.65 -2.89 -5.21
C SER A 199 -5.02 -1.75 -6.16
N ARG A 200 -5.64 -0.70 -5.63
CA ARG A 200 -6.00 0.52 -6.35
C ARG A 200 -5.45 1.71 -5.60
N PHE A 201 -4.76 2.61 -6.31
CA PHE A 201 -4.27 3.87 -5.76
C PHE A 201 -4.79 5.03 -6.59
N TRP A 202 -5.37 6.03 -5.94
CA TRP A 202 -5.79 7.29 -6.55
C TRP A 202 -5.02 8.43 -5.91
N MET A 203 -4.14 9.08 -6.68
CA MET A 203 -3.13 9.98 -6.15
C MET A 203 -3.16 11.32 -6.88
N GLY A 204 -2.87 12.40 -6.16
CA GLY A 204 -2.84 13.75 -6.71
C GLY A 204 -4.22 14.30 -7.09
N GLY A 205 -4.20 15.33 -7.95
CA GLY A 205 -5.43 15.89 -8.50
C GLY A 205 -6.45 16.34 -7.45
N ALA A 206 -7.69 15.90 -7.64
CA ALA A 206 -8.82 16.10 -6.72
C ALA A 206 -8.61 15.48 -5.33
N HIS A 207 -7.68 14.53 -5.20
CA HIS A 207 -7.36 13.86 -3.94
C HIS A 207 -6.32 14.62 -3.11
N VAL A 208 -5.94 15.85 -3.47
CA VAL A 208 -5.08 16.70 -2.63
C VAL A 208 -5.92 17.53 -1.67
N ALA A 209 -5.67 17.42 -0.36
CA ALA A 209 -6.39 18.18 0.66
C ALA A 209 -5.50 18.60 1.84
N VAL A 210 -5.80 19.74 2.46
CA VAL A 210 -5.16 20.16 3.73
C VAL A 210 -5.93 19.57 4.90
N ARG A 211 -5.21 18.89 5.79
CA ARG A 211 -5.79 18.31 7.01
C ARG A 211 -6.41 19.41 7.87
N LYS A 212 -7.62 19.15 8.38
CA LYS A 212 -8.44 20.11 9.17
C LYS A 212 -8.90 21.37 8.42
N ALA A 213 -8.61 21.48 7.12
CA ALA A 213 -9.11 22.57 6.28
C ALA A 213 -9.35 22.10 4.82
N PRO A 214 -10.17 21.04 4.62
CA PRO A 214 -10.34 20.41 3.30
C PRO A 214 -10.94 21.36 2.23
N GLY A 215 -11.58 22.46 2.65
CA GLY A 215 -12.15 23.47 1.76
C GLY A 215 -11.21 24.63 1.40
N ILE A 216 -9.99 24.71 1.95
CA ILE A 216 -8.98 25.67 1.45
C ILE A 216 -8.65 25.26 0.02
N ALA A 217 -8.72 26.23 -0.90
CA ALA A 217 -8.55 25.98 -2.33
C ALA A 217 -7.33 25.09 -2.59
N SER A 218 -7.55 23.89 -3.13
CA SER A 218 -6.50 22.93 -3.49
C SER A 218 -5.40 23.58 -4.34
N ARG A 219 -5.77 24.62 -5.13
CA ARG A 219 -4.85 25.47 -5.89
C ARG A 219 -3.71 26.09 -5.07
N ALA A 220 -3.95 26.50 -3.82
CA ALA A 220 -2.93 27.11 -2.98
C ALA A 220 -1.88 26.09 -2.50
N VAL A 221 -2.24 24.80 -2.40
CA VAL A 221 -1.35 23.73 -1.96
C VAL A 221 -0.80 22.86 -3.10
N ARG A 222 -1.27 23.07 -4.34
CA ARG A 222 -0.75 22.40 -5.55
C ARG A 222 0.78 22.40 -5.66
N PRO A 223 1.52 23.50 -5.39
CA PRO A 223 2.98 23.47 -5.50
C PRO A 223 3.64 22.53 -4.48
N ILE A 224 3.11 22.49 -3.26
CA ILE A 224 3.59 21.60 -2.19
C ILE A 224 3.25 20.15 -2.55
N ALA A 225 2.02 19.89 -2.99
CA ALA A 225 1.57 18.56 -3.39
C ALA A 225 2.33 18.04 -4.63
N ALA A 226 2.59 18.89 -5.63
CA ALA A 226 3.38 18.52 -6.81
C ALA A 226 4.82 18.14 -6.44
N ARG A 227 5.41 18.83 -5.44
CA ARG A 227 6.74 18.46 -4.92
C ARG A 227 6.71 17.09 -4.21
N ILE A 228 5.64 16.77 -3.50
CA ILE A 228 5.47 15.49 -2.80
C ILE A 228 5.23 14.34 -3.80
N LEU A 229 4.37 14.57 -4.79
CA LEU A 229 3.94 13.55 -5.76
C LEU A 229 4.95 13.32 -6.89
N GLY A 230 5.87 14.25 -7.12
CA GLY A 230 6.85 14.17 -8.20
C GLY A 230 6.20 14.22 -9.59
N ALA A 231 6.86 13.60 -10.57
CA ALA A 231 6.32 13.50 -11.92
C ALA A 231 5.28 12.36 -11.97
N PRO A 232 4.00 12.65 -12.28
CA PRO A 232 2.90 11.69 -12.12
C PRO A 232 3.14 10.33 -12.78
N GLU A 233 3.60 10.31 -14.03
CA GLU A 233 3.82 9.06 -14.77
C GLU A 233 4.92 8.19 -14.13
N SER A 234 6.08 8.77 -13.81
CA SER A 234 7.19 8.00 -13.23
C SER A 234 6.87 7.56 -11.80
N THR A 235 6.17 8.38 -11.02
CA THR A 235 5.71 8.01 -9.69
C THR A 235 4.67 6.89 -9.76
N ALA A 236 3.70 6.96 -10.69
CA ALA A 236 2.70 5.90 -10.89
C ALA A 236 3.36 4.58 -11.29
N ARG A 237 4.32 4.62 -12.23
CA ARG A 237 5.11 3.46 -12.63
C ARG A 237 5.90 2.87 -11.45
N ASN A 238 6.56 3.71 -10.66
CA ASN A 238 7.34 3.27 -9.51
C ASN A 238 6.44 2.66 -8.41
N LEU A 239 5.26 3.24 -8.18
CA LEU A 239 4.28 2.73 -7.23
C LEU A 239 3.72 1.36 -7.67
N LEU A 240 3.45 1.18 -8.97
CA LEU A 240 3.06 -0.13 -9.51
C LEU A 240 4.12 -1.20 -9.25
N VAL A 241 5.40 -0.88 -9.52
CA VAL A 241 6.52 -1.79 -9.24
C VAL A 241 6.64 -2.08 -7.74
N HIS A 242 6.58 -1.04 -6.91
CA HIS A 242 6.73 -1.19 -5.46
C HIS A 242 5.63 -2.08 -4.86
N CYS A 243 4.36 -1.80 -5.19
CA CYS A 243 3.23 -2.59 -4.73
C CYS A 243 3.33 -4.04 -5.24
N ALA A 244 3.72 -4.25 -6.50
CA ALA A 244 3.96 -5.60 -7.00
C ALA A 244 5.07 -6.31 -6.22
N GLN A 245 6.18 -5.63 -5.93
CA GLN A 245 7.32 -6.23 -5.22
C GLN A 245 6.96 -6.62 -3.78
N GLU A 246 6.43 -5.68 -2.99
CA GLU A 246 6.17 -5.91 -1.57
C GLU A 246 5.07 -6.96 -1.35
N MET A 247 3.97 -6.89 -2.11
CA MET A 247 2.83 -7.77 -1.90
C MET A 247 3.17 -9.22 -2.28
N ASN A 248 3.86 -9.41 -3.41
CA ASN A 248 4.33 -10.74 -3.82
C ASN A 248 5.40 -11.29 -2.86
N HIS A 249 6.29 -10.43 -2.36
CA HIS A 249 7.33 -10.86 -1.43
C HIS A 249 6.74 -11.34 -0.11
N LEU A 250 5.85 -10.56 0.50
CA LEU A 250 5.18 -10.94 1.74
C LEU A 250 4.35 -12.21 1.56
N ALA A 251 3.58 -12.32 0.47
CA ALA A 251 2.76 -13.50 0.20
C ALA A 251 3.56 -14.82 0.19
N SER A 252 4.86 -14.76 -0.14
CA SER A 252 5.73 -15.95 -0.18
C SER A 252 6.06 -16.57 1.19
N PHE A 253 5.81 -15.86 2.28
CA PHE A 253 6.07 -16.36 3.64
C PHE A 253 5.00 -15.99 4.66
N LEU A 254 4.00 -15.19 4.27
CA LEU A 254 2.90 -14.77 5.14
C LEU A 254 2.17 -15.94 5.82
N PRO A 255 1.86 -17.08 5.16
CA PRO A 255 1.20 -18.20 5.83
C PRO A 255 2.05 -18.82 6.95
N GLU A 256 3.35 -19.00 6.74
CA GLU A 256 4.26 -19.54 7.76
C GLU A 256 4.47 -18.54 8.91
N LEU A 257 4.59 -17.25 8.57
CA LEU A 257 4.72 -16.18 9.56
C LEU A 257 3.46 -16.08 10.43
N TYR A 258 2.27 -16.11 9.81
CA TYR A 258 0.99 -16.10 10.50
C TYR A 258 0.81 -17.36 11.37
N ALA A 259 1.18 -18.54 10.89
CA ALA A 259 1.14 -19.75 11.72
C ALA A 259 2.05 -19.68 12.96
N ALA A 260 3.13 -18.89 12.91
CA ALA A 260 4.08 -18.74 14.01
C ALA A 260 3.72 -17.62 15.00
N PHE A 261 3.04 -16.56 14.55
CA PHE A 261 2.81 -15.33 15.34
C PHE A 261 1.39 -14.74 15.25
N GLY A 262 0.53 -15.32 14.42
CA GLY A 262 -0.89 -15.03 14.40
C GLY A 262 -1.54 -15.50 15.70
N ASP A 263 -2.56 -14.76 16.14
CA ASP A 263 -3.42 -15.24 17.22
C ASP A 263 -4.13 -16.50 16.69
N GLY A 264 -3.87 -17.64 17.34
CA GLY A 264 -4.58 -18.89 17.10
C GLY A 264 -5.99 -18.85 17.66
#